data_AF-W9YGC1-F1
#
_entry.id   AF-W9YGC1-F1
#
_cell.length_a   1.000
_cell.length_b   1.000
_cell.length_c   1.000
_cell.angle_alpha   90.00
_cell.angle_beta   90.00
_cell.angle_gamma   90.00
#
_symmetry.space_group_name_H-M   'P 1'
#
loop_
_entity.id
_entity.type
_entity.pdbx_description
1 polymer ?
#
loop_
_entity_poly.entity_id
_entity_poly.type
_entity_poly.pdbx_seq_one_letter_code
_entity_poly.pdbx_strand_id
1 'polypeptide(L)'
;MARNRPSPKSYGTVLVVGGCGFLGSRVVDQLLNFPSEDAGVGESQPESHLGPGKASSRDGAGNGQSLERHSYEVHSPATSDITTITYPSLRSRYPPISSSGTRVHALDLRCTQHVFPNCTYHEADITNADALLEVFRKVKPDVVINTASPSWEAPAEILKKVNIDGTQTLLEVAGGKLGDWGGTCGVFVHTSSASVVHDGESDLINADERYPYVCPNPREYYSETKVHAEKLALEANDKPDYGHMLTCAVRPAGIVGEGDRAGFSGGILRTASVAPGWQLHIQIGSGDNLFDNTYVHNVVYGLLCAADALLTTRARRQSGKAIELDHERVDGEAFNVTNDQPAYFWDSSRYLYSRYGRDINTDKIWVLPSGLAYAVGAAAETFNWLSGRKGKLNRQTVKYACIHRYYSCEKLRRRTGYMPIVPIDEGFARAVKEYKLHEEETRQTQGQKKTQ
;
A
#
# COMPACT_ATOMS: atom_id res chain seq x y z
N MET A 1 -7.08 -24.85 -22.25
CA MET A 1 -6.80 -25.46 -20.94
C MET A 1 -7.28 -24.50 -19.86
N ALA A 2 -8.37 -24.81 -19.16
CA ALA A 2 -8.82 -24.02 -18.03
C ALA A 2 -7.72 -24.07 -16.95
N ARG A 3 -7.09 -22.94 -16.64
CA ARG A 3 -6.15 -22.87 -15.51
C ARG A 3 -6.97 -23.18 -14.25
N ASN A 4 -6.66 -24.28 -13.56
CA ASN A 4 -7.24 -24.60 -12.25
C ASN A 4 -7.06 -23.37 -11.36
N ARG A 5 -8.16 -22.69 -11.05
CA ARG A 5 -8.15 -21.58 -10.11
C ARG A 5 -7.74 -22.16 -8.74
N PRO A 6 -6.75 -21.60 -8.04
CA PRO A 6 -6.37 -22.12 -6.74
C PRO A 6 -7.57 -22.14 -5.79
N SER A 7 -7.67 -23.19 -4.97
CA SER A 7 -8.74 -23.32 -3.97
C SER A 7 -8.75 -22.10 -3.04
N PRO A 8 -9.93 -21.61 -2.62
CA PRO A 8 -10.01 -20.46 -1.71
C PRO A 8 -9.21 -20.69 -0.43
N LYS A 9 -8.37 -19.72 -0.04
CA LYS A 9 -7.57 -19.78 1.19
C LYS A 9 -8.42 -19.46 2.42
N SER A 10 -8.10 -20.08 3.55
CA SER A 10 -8.80 -19.92 4.82
C SER A 10 -7.84 -19.38 5.87
N TYR A 11 -8.18 -18.25 6.49
CA TYR A 11 -7.32 -17.61 7.49
C TYR A 11 -7.88 -17.71 8.92
N GLY A 12 -9.03 -18.37 9.12
CA GLY A 12 -9.69 -18.41 10.42
C GLY A 12 -10.20 -17.03 10.82
N THR A 13 -9.96 -16.62 12.05
CA THR A 13 -10.35 -15.31 12.57
C THR A 13 -9.20 -14.33 12.43
N VAL A 14 -9.36 -13.33 11.56
CA VAL A 14 -8.33 -12.33 11.28
C VAL A 14 -8.69 -11.01 11.93
N LEU A 15 -7.76 -10.47 12.73
CA LEU A 15 -7.84 -9.10 13.26
C LEU A 15 -6.84 -8.20 12.53
N VAL A 16 -7.36 -7.27 11.73
CA VAL A 16 -6.56 -6.25 11.05
C VAL A 16 -6.48 -5.01 11.92
N VAL A 17 -5.30 -4.73 12.47
CA VAL A 17 -5.05 -3.56 13.32
C VAL A 17 -4.61 -2.37 12.45
N GLY A 18 -5.22 -1.21 12.66
CA GLY A 18 -5.20 -0.09 11.70
C GLY A 18 -6.15 -0.31 10.52
N GLY A 19 -7.20 -1.11 10.71
CA GLY A 19 -8.07 -1.63 9.65
C GLY A 19 -8.90 -0.58 8.88
N CYS A 20 -9.01 0.65 9.39
CA CYS A 20 -9.65 1.77 8.70
C CYS A 20 -8.62 2.73 8.05
N GLY A 21 -7.33 2.49 8.26
CA GLY A 21 -6.23 3.23 7.66
C GLY A 21 -6.01 2.90 6.18
N PHE A 22 -5.03 3.58 5.56
CA PHE A 22 -4.71 3.41 4.15
C PHE A 22 -4.40 1.95 3.76
N LEU A 23 -3.43 1.32 4.43
CA LEU A 23 -3.07 -0.07 4.11
C LEU A 23 -4.06 -1.07 4.72
N GLY A 24 -4.45 -0.88 5.98
CA GLY A 24 -5.33 -1.83 6.69
C GLY A 24 -6.69 -2.00 6.02
N SER A 25 -7.29 -0.95 5.49
CA SER A 25 -8.56 -1.06 4.75
C SER A 25 -8.43 -1.89 3.47
N ARG A 26 -7.27 -1.87 2.80
CA ARG A 26 -7.01 -2.73 1.63
C ARG A 26 -6.78 -4.19 2.03
N VAL A 27 -6.22 -4.43 3.22
CA VAL A 27 -6.19 -5.79 3.80
C VAL A 27 -7.61 -6.30 4.04
N VAL A 28 -8.48 -5.49 4.66
CA VAL A 28 -9.89 -5.85 4.89
C VAL A 28 -10.63 -6.08 3.57
N ASP A 29 -10.48 -5.18 2.60
CA ASP A 29 -11.09 -5.28 1.27
C ASP A 29 -10.69 -6.58 0.57
N GLN A 30 -9.39 -6.90 0.54
CA GLN A 30 -8.91 -8.14 -0.09
C GLN A 30 -9.37 -9.40 0.66
N LEU A 31 -9.32 -9.41 2.00
CA LEU A 31 -9.85 -10.50 2.84
C LEU A 31 -11.34 -10.80 2.58
N LEU A 32 -12.11 -9.77 2.20
CA LEU A 32 -13.52 -9.86 1.85
C LEU A 32 -13.77 -10.10 0.35
N ASN A 33 -12.73 -10.38 -0.45
CA ASN A 33 -12.79 -10.54 -1.90
C ASN A 33 -13.23 -9.27 -2.67
N PHE A 34 -12.71 -8.11 -2.26
CA PHE A 34 -12.85 -6.81 -2.92
C PHE A 34 -14.31 -6.33 -3.05
N PRO A 35 -15.07 -6.17 -1.94
CA PRO A 35 -16.38 -5.51 -1.98
C PRO A 35 -16.32 -4.08 -2.53
N SER A 36 -15.15 -3.41 -2.46
CA SER A 36 -14.94 -2.09 -3.09
C SER A 36 -15.21 -2.08 -4.59
N GLU A 37 -15.04 -3.21 -5.29
CA GLU A 37 -15.32 -3.32 -6.73
C GLU A 37 -16.81 -3.47 -7.05
N ASP A 38 -17.65 -3.86 -6.08
CA ASP A 38 -19.10 -3.96 -6.28
C ASP A 38 -19.80 -2.60 -6.14
N ALA A 39 -19.25 -1.73 -5.28
CA ALA A 39 -19.78 -0.39 -5.04
C ALA A 39 -19.71 0.53 -6.28
N GLY A 40 -18.90 0.17 -7.29
CA GLY A 40 -18.81 0.89 -8.58
C GLY A 40 -19.77 0.40 -9.67
N VAL A 41 -20.63 -0.59 -9.43
CA VAL A 41 -21.52 -1.19 -10.44
C VAL A 41 -22.98 -0.72 -10.31
N GLY A 42 -23.31 0.05 -9.27
CA GLY A 42 -24.63 0.66 -9.08
C GLY A 42 -24.68 2.10 -9.59
N GLU A 43 -25.64 2.39 -10.48
CA GLU A 43 -25.98 3.70 -11.07
C GLU A 43 -25.30 4.08 -12.40
N SER A 44 -25.58 3.29 -13.43
CA SER A 44 -25.81 3.82 -14.78
C SER A 44 -26.65 2.84 -15.61
N GLN A 45 -27.93 2.71 -15.27
CA GLN A 45 -28.89 2.28 -16.29
C GLN A 45 -29.46 3.55 -16.93
N PRO A 46 -29.24 3.80 -18.23
CA PRO A 46 -30.02 4.80 -18.93
C PRO A 46 -31.45 4.26 -19.07
N GLU A 47 -32.42 4.97 -18.48
CA GLU A 47 -33.84 4.74 -18.74
C GLU A 47 -34.09 4.84 -20.25
N SER A 48 -34.44 3.70 -20.85
CA SER A 48 -34.89 3.63 -22.23
C SER A 48 -36.31 4.17 -22.31
N HIS A 49 -36.48 5.45 -22.62
CA HIS A 49 -37.75 5.98 -23.10
C HIS A 49 -37.99 5.50 -24.54
N LEU A 50 -38.78 4.43 -24.66
CA LEU A 50 -39.42 4.00 -25.90
C LEU A 50 -40.54 4.99 -26.26
N GLY A 51 -40.42 5.61 -27.43
CA GLY A 51 -41.48 6.33 -28.14
C GLY A 51 -41.54 5.87 -29.61
N PRO A 52 -42.71 5.89 -30.26
CA PRO A 52 -43.08 4.90 -31.27
C PRO A 52 -42.50 5.17 -32.65
N GLY A 53 -42.39 4.09 -33.41
CA GLY A 53 -41.59 4.00 -34.63
C GLY A 53 -42.13 4.73 -35.85
N LYS A 54 -41.22 4.89 -36.81
CA LYS A 54 -41.52 4.93 -38.24
C LYS A 54 -40.50 4.08 -38.98
N ALA A 55 -41.03 3.16 -39.77
CA ALA A 55 -40.31 2.25 -40.63
C ALA A 55 -39.72 2.98 -41.85
N SER A 56 -38.52 2.59 -42.27
CA SER A 56 -38.15 2.57 -43.69
C SER A 56 -37.11 1.49 -43.96
N SER A 57 -37.34 0.80 -45.06
CA SER A 57 -36.77 -0.46 -45.55
C SER A 57 -35.46 -0.32 -46.36
N ARG A 58 -34.84 -1.50 -46.60
CA ARG A 58 -33.87 -1.90 -47.66
C ARG A 58 -32.41 -1.64 -47.35
N ASP A 59 -31.42 -2.43 -47.77
CA ASP A 59 -31.24 -3.76 -48.38
C ASP A 59 -29.72 -4.01 -48.34
N GLY A 60 -29.24 -5.26 -48.41
CA GLY A 60 -27.95 -5.54 -49.08
C GLY A 60 -26.85 -6.24 -48.27
N ALA A 61 -26.49 -7.42 -48.75
CA ALA A 61 -25.51 -8.37 -48.23
C ALA A 61 -24.04 -7.95 -48.38
N GLY A 62 -23.14 -8.59 -47.63
CA GLY A 62 -21.69 -8.55 -47.91
C GLY A 62 -20.83 -9.19 -46.82
N ASN A 63 -20.53 -10.48 -46.99
CA ASN A 63 -19.61 -11.26 -46.16
C ASN A 63 -18.15 -10.95 -46.58
N GLY A 64 -17.28 -10.58 -45.65
CA GLY A 64 -15.86 -10.31 -45.92
C GLY A 64 -15.05 -10.25 -44.63
N GLN A 65 -14.42 -11.35 -44.26
CA GLN A 65 -13.40 -11.39 -43.21
C GLN A 65 -12.12 -10.69 -43.70
N SER A 66 -11.75 -9.57 -43.08
CA SER A 66 -10.40 -9.01 -43.16
C SER A 66 -9.78 -8.98 -41.76
N LEU A 67 -8.64 -9.66 -41.61
CA LEU A 67 -7.76 -9.59 -40.46
C LEU A 67 -7.28 -8.14 -40.25
N GLU A 68 -7.88 -7.43 -39.30
CA GLU A 68 -7.40 -6.10 -38.89
C GLU A 68 -6.15 -6.25 -38.01
N ARG A 69 -5.02 -5.78 -38.55
CA ARG A 69 -3.82 -5.47 -37.77
C ARG A 69 -4.18 -4.36 -36.78
N HIS A 70 -4.04 -4.62 -35.49
CA HIS A 70 -4.19 -3.60 -34.46
C HIS A 70 -3.09 -2.53 -34.61
N SER A 71 -3.41 -1.45 -35.31
CA SER A 71 -2.65 -0.20 -35.25
C SER A 71 -3.00 0.50 -33.94
N TYR A 72 -2.04 0.57 -33.03
CA TYR A 72 -2.14 1.44 -31.85
C TYR A 72 -2.02 2.89 -32.30
N GLU A 73 -3.16 3.54 -32.58
CA GLU A 73 -3.20 5.00 -32.70
C GLU A 73 -3.03 5.61 -31.30
N VAL A 74 -1.94 6.33 -31.10
CA VAL A 74 -1.70 7.13 -29.90
C VAL A 74 -2.57 8.38 -30.00
N HIS A 75 -3.76 8.36 -29.42
CA HIS A 75 -4.57 9.55 -29.27
C HIS A 75 -3.92 10.55 -28.30
N SER A 76 -4.06 11.85 -28.60
CA SER A 76 -3.55 12.95 -27.80
C SER A 76 -4.10 12.90 -26.36
N PRO A 77 -3.28 13.13 -25.31
CA PRO A 77 -3.68 13.01 -23.90
C PRO A 77 -4.80 13.96 -23.45
N ALA A 78 -5.10 14.99 -24.24
CA ALA A 78 -6.07 16.02 -23.88
C ALA A 78 -7.54 15.57 -23.98
N THR A 79 -7.84 14.48 -24.70
CA THR A 79 -9.22 14.06 -25.02
C THR A 79 -9.60 12.66 -24.54
N SER A 80 -8.68 11.87 -23.98
CA SER A 80 -9.03 10.57 -23.40
C SER A 80 -9.56 10.77 -21.98
N ASP A 81 -10.85 10.55 -21.76
CA ASP A 81 -11.43 10.51 -20.43
C ASP A 81 -10.81 9.35 -19.65
N ILE A 82 -9.82 9.64 -18.80
CA ILE A 82 -9.07 8.62 -18.06
C ILE A 82 -9.96 7.77 -17.14
N THR A 83 -11.17 8.24 -16.82
CA THR A 83 -12.15 7.47 -16.05
C THR A 83 -12.66 6.24 -16.81
N THR A 84 -12.60 6.27 -18.15
CA THR A 84 -13.10 5.21 -19.05
C THR A 84 -12.14 4.03 -19.22
N ILE A 85 -10.87 4.16 -18.84
CA ILE A 85 -9.91 3.05 -18.91
C ILE A 85 -10.28 2.00 -17.86
N THR A 86 -10.66 0.82 -18.34
CA THR A 86 -11.06 -0.31 -17.52
C THR A 86 -9.93 -1.33 -17.48
N TYR A 87 -9.45 -1.61 -16.27
CA TYR A 87 -8.51 -2.70 -16.02
C TYR A 87 -9.27 -3.93 -15.50
N PRO A 88 -8.73 -5.14 -15.67
CA PRO A 88 -9.33 -6.34 -15.07
C PRO A 88 -9.53 -6.14 -13.57
N SER A 89 -10.63 -6.66 -13.03
CA SER A 89 -10.95 -6.50 -11.62
C SER A 89 -9.88 -7.16 -10.72
N LEU A 90 -9.57 -6.56 -9.58
CA LEU A 90 -8.67 -7.10 -8.57
C LEU A 90 -9.16 -8.47 -8.11
N ARG A 91 -10.47 -8.63 -7.89
CA ARG A 91 -11.13 -9.91 -7.57
C ARG A 91 -10.86 -11.01 -8.59
N SER A 92 -10.73 -10.67 -9.87
CA SER A 92 -10.46 -11.67 -10.90
C SER A 92 -9.03 -12.22 -10.84
N ARG A 93 -8.07 -11.44 -10.31
CA ARG A 93 -6.63 -11.71 -10.38
C ARG A 93 -6.02 -12.22 -9.09
N TYR A 94 -6.40 -11.66 -7.94
CA TYR A 94 -5.86 -12.13 -6.66
C TYR A 94 -6.48 -13.47 -6.24
N PRO A 95 -5.75 -14.32 -5.49
CA PRO A 95 -6.28 -15.59 -5.01
C PRO A 95 -7.55 -15.38 -4.18
N PRO A 96 -8.61 -16.20 -4.41
CA PRO A 96 -9.85 -16.06 -3.66
C PRO A 96 -9.68 -16.48 -2.20
N ILE A 97 -10.46 -15.85 -1.34
CA ILE A 97 -10.48 -16.11 0.11
C ILE A 97 -11.82 -16.73 0.49
N SER A 98 -11.75 -17.81 1.27
CA SER A 98 -12.91 -18.57 1.72
C SER A 98 -13.73 -17.76 2.72
N SER A 99 -14.91 -17.30 2.31
CA SER A 99 -15.83 -16.55 3.17
C SER A 99 -16.37 -17.36 4.34
N SER A 100 -16.47 -18.69 4.22
CA SER A 100 -16.88 -19.57 5.33
C SER A 100 -15.71 -19.91 6.26
N GLY A 101 -14.48 -19.85 5.76
CA GLY A 101 -13.26 -20.15 6.52
C GLY A 101 -12.55 -18.92 7.10
N THR A 102 -13.00 -17.71 6.77
CA THR A 102 -12.34 -16.46 7.16
C THR A 102 -13.34 -15.47 7.74
N ARG A 103 -13.20 -15.13 9.02
CA ARG A 103 -13.95 -14.06 9.69
C ARG A 103 -13.05 -12.84 9.83
N VAL A 104 -13.50 -11.68 9.33
CA VAL A 104 -12.69 -10.47 9.27
C VAL A 104 -13.14 -9.49 10.35
N HIS A 105 -12.20 -9.10 11.20
CA HIS A 105 -12.35 -8.07 12.20
C HIS A 105 -11.33 -6.95 11.93
N ALA A 106 -11.74 -5.71 12.13
CA ALA A 106 -10.86 -4.55 12.03
C ALA A 106 -10.82 -3.83 13.37
N LEU A 107 -9.62 -3.47 13.82
CA LEU A 107 -9.40 -2.61 14.98
C LEU A 107 -8.76 -1.32 14.53
N ASP A 108 -9.31 -0.19 14.96
CA ASP A 108 -8.73 1.13 14.73
C ASP A 108 -9.06 2.07 15.89
N LEU A 109 -8.38 3.21 15.97
CA LEU A 109 -8.71 4.23 16.97
C LEU A 109 -10.10 4.83 16.72
N ARG A 110 -10.51 4.91 15.43
CA ARG A 110 -11.83 5.37 14.98
C ARG A 110 -12.26 4.59 13.75
N CYS A 111 -13.45 4.02 13.78
CA CYS A 111 -13.99 3.19 12.71
C CYS A 111 -15.03 3.97 11.87
N THR A 112 -14.63 5.13 11.35
CA THR A 112 -15.54 6.07 10.66
C THR A 112 -15.36 6.13 9.15
N GLN A 113 -14.35 5.45 8.61
CA GLN A 113 -14.01 5.48 7.18
C GLN A 113 -13.61 4.08 6.71
N HIS A 114 -13.75 3.81 5.42
CA HIS A 114 -13.40 2.52 4.80
C HIS A 114 -14.07 1.32 5.50
N VAL A 115 -15.38 1.44 5.73
CA VAL A 115 -16.19 0.44 6.44
C VAL A 115 -16.87 -0.49 5.42
N PHE A 116 -16.70 -1.79 5.59
CA PHE A 116 -17.28 -2.83 4.72
C PHE A 116 -18.33 -3.66 5.48
N PRO A 117 -19.50 -3.96 4.89
CA PRO A 117 -20.60 -4.66 5.57
C PRO A 117 -20.25 -6.03 6.19
N ASN A 118 -19.28 -6.75 5.63
CA ASN A 118 -18.89 -8.09 6.06
C ASN A 118 -17.68 -8.12 7.01
N CYS A 119 -17.26 -6.97 7.53
CA CYS A 119 -16.21 -6.86 8.55
C CYS A 119 -16.81 -6.36 9.86
N THR A 120 -16.37 -6.91 10.99
CA THR A 120 -16.74 -6.40 12.32
C THR A 120 -15.69 -5.42 12.82
N TYR A 121 -16.08 -4.19 13.10
CA TYR A 121 -15.19 -3.11 13.51
C TYR A 121 -15.15 -2.92 15.03
N HIS A 122 -13.97 -2.64 15.57
CA HIS A 122 -13.70 -2.45 17.00
C HIS A 122 -12.89 -1.16 17.19
N GLU A 123 -13.36 -0.27 18.06
CA GLU A 123 -12.61 0.93 18.42
C GLU A 123 -11.77 0.69 19.67
N ALA A 124 -10.46 0.85 19.57
CA ALA A 124 -9.54 0.75 20.69
C ALA A 124 -8.20 1.45 20.40
N ASP A 125 -7.58 2.01 21.44
CA ASP A 125 -6.20 2.49 21.40
C ASP A 125 -5.26 1.31 21.65
N ILE A 126 -4.37 1.01 20.70
CA ILE A 126 -3.41 -0.10 20.82
C ILE A 126 -2.39 0.08 21.95
N THR A 127 -2.31 1.27 22.54
CA THR A 127 -1.47 1.56 23.71
C THR A 127 -2.20 1.28 25.03
N ASN A 128 -3.50 0.97 24.99
CA ASN A 128 -4.32 0.62 26.14
C ASN A 128 -4.55 -0.90 26.19
N ALA A 129 -3.85 -1.57 27.11
CA ALA A 129 -3.93 -3.02 27.27
C ALA A 129 -5.33 -3.52 27.63
N ASP A 130 -6.07 -2.82 28.50
CA ASP A 130 -7.42 -3.23 28.92
C ASP A 130 -8.40 -3.18 27.76
N ALA A 131 -8.35 -2.12 26.95
CA ALA A 131 -9.16 -1.99 25.75
C ALA A 131 -8.84 -3.09 24.73
N LEU A 132 -7.56 -3.41 24.53
CA LEU A 132 -7.16 -4.53 23.69
C LEU A 132 -7.68 -5.86 24.23
N LEU A 133 -7.56 -6.12 25.53
CA LEU A 133 -8.07 -7.35 26.16
C LEU A 133 -9.58 -7.52 25.94
N GLU A 134 -10.37 -6.44 26.03
CA GLU A 134 -11.80 -6.49 25.71
C GLU A 134 -12.08 -6.89 24.26
N VAL A 135 -11.32 -6.35 23.31
CA VAL A 135 -11.46 -6.74 21.90
C VAL A 135 -11.03 -8.19 21.71
N PHE A 136 -9.88 -8.60 22.25
CA PHE A 136 -9.37 -9.96 22.09
C PHE A 136 -10.29 -11.02 22.72
N ARG A 137 -10.99 -10.72 23.84
CA ARG A 137 -12.02 -11.61 24.41
C ARG A 137 -13.19 -11.84 23.46
N LYS A 138 -13.60 -10.80 22.72
CA LYS A 138 -14.70 -10.85 21.74
C LYS A 138 -14.28 -11.55 20.45
N VAL A 139 -13.09 -11.22 19.95
CA VAL A 139 -12.60 -11.65 18.63
C VAL A 139 -11.99 -13.05 18.66
N LYS A 140 -11.11 -13.30 19.64
CA LYS A 140 -10.25 -14.50 19.73
C LYS A 140 -9.51 -14.78 18.41
N PRO A 141 -8.59 -13.88 17.98
CA PRO A 141 -7.98 -13.94 16.66
C PRO A 141 -6.99 -15.10 16.49
N ASP A 142 -7.11 -15.82 15.38
CA ASP A 142 -6.13 -16.80 14.92
C ASP A 142 -4.93 -16.10 14.28
N VAL A 143 -5.20 -14.98 13.58
CA VAL A 143 -4.23 -14.15 12.87
C VAL A 143 -4.40 -12.69 13.26
N VAL A 144 -3.31 -12.02 13.61
CA VAL A 144 -3.24 -10.56 13.71
C VAL A 144 -2.38 -10.01 12.58
N ILE A 145 -2.90 -9.06 11.81
CA ILE A 145 -2.13 -8.29 10.82
C ILE A 145 -2.05 -6.85 11.32
N ASN A 146 -0.86 -6.45 11.80
CA ASN A 146 -0.64 -5.11 12.30
C ASN A 146 -0.21 -4.17 11.18
N THR A 147 -1.09 -3.25 10.81
CA THR A 147 -0.85 -2.16 9.85
C THR A 147 -0.90 -0.78 10.51
N ALA A 148 -1.11 -0.71 11.83
CA ALA A 148 -1.25 0.56 12.54
C ALA A 148 0.07 1.33 12.54
N SER A 149 -0.01 2.58 12.09
CA SER A 149 1.11 3.49 12.05
C SER A 149 0.58 4.91 11.87
N PRO A 150 1.08 5.90 12.63
CA PRO A 150 0.87 7.30 12.28
C PRO A 150 1.56 7.64 10.95
N SER A 151 1.23 8.82 10.40
CA SER A 151 2.00 9.41 9.31
C SER A 151 3.47 9.58 9.72
N TRP A 152 4.40 9.44 8.78
CA TRP A 152 5.83 9.64 9.02
C TRP A 152 6.18 11.06 9.47
N GLU A 153 5.31 12.05 9.17
CA GLU A 153 5.44 13.45 9.62
C GLU A 153 4.84 13.71 11.01
N ALA A 154 4.28 12.69 11.66
CA ALA A 154 3.68 12.84 12.99
C ALA A 154 4.75 13.25 14.02
N PRO A 155 4.35 13.94 15.10
CA PRO A 155 5.27 14.27 16.19
C PRO A 155 5.98 13.03 16.76
N ALA A 156 7.23 13.19 17.19
CA ALA A 156 8.08 12.08 17.62
C ALA A 156 7.46 11.28 18.77
N GLU A 157 6.80 11.95 19.72
CA GLU A 157 6.09 11.33 20.82
C GLU A 157 4.93 10.43 20.35
N ILE A 158 4.22 10.81 19.29
CA ILE A 158 3.15 10.00 18.69
C ILE A 158 3.75 8.82 17.94
N LEU A 159 4.83 9.04 17.19
CA LEU A 159 5.56 7.96 16.51
C LEU A 159 6.05 6.90 17.50
N LYS A 160 6.73 7.31 18.57
CA LYS A 160 7.18 6.39 19.63
C LYS A 160 5.99 5.67 20.26
N LYS A 161 4.99 6.43 20.72
CA LYS A 161 3.83 5.91 21.44
C LYS A 161 3.10 4.84 20.62
N VAL A 162 2.85 5.09 19.33
CA VAL A 162 2.07 4.15 18.51
C VAL A 162 2.94 3.05 17.92
N ASN A 163 4.06 3.38 17.26
CA ASN A 163 4.86 2.38 16.56
C ASN A 163 5.63 1.47 17.52
N ILE A 164 6.13 1.99 18.64
CA ILE A 164 6.92 1.21 19.61
C ILE A 164 6.01 0.70 20.72
N ASP A 165 5.52 1.61 21.56
CA ASP A 165 4.80 1.23 22.78
C ASP A 165 3.48 0.49 22.43
N GLY A 166 2.76 0.96 21.40
CA GLY A 166 1.55 0.30 20.89
C GLY A 166 1.79 -1.06 20.26
N THR A 167 2.88 -1.23 19.49
CA THR A 167 3.24 -2.54 18.92
C THR A 167 3.62 -3.52 20.02
N GLN A 168 4.36 -3.07 21.03
CA GLN A 168 4.73 -3.89 22.18
C GLN A 168 3.46 -4.38 22.91
N THR A 169 2.58 -3.46 23.33
CA THR A 169 1.34 -3.82 24.02
C THR A 169 0.50 -4.79 23.20
N LEU A 170 0.37 -4.55 21.89
CA LEU A 170 -0.38 -5.42 21.00
C LEU A 170 0.21 -6.84 20.92
N LEU A 171 1.55 -6.98 20.80
CA LEU A 171 2.22 -8.28 20.81
C LEU A 171 2.04 -9.01 22.14
N GLU A 172 2.19 -8.30 23.25
CA GLU A 172 2.07 -8.88 24.59
C GLU A 172 0.64 -9.33 24.90
N VAL A 173 -0.38 -8.55 24.52
CA VAL A 173 -1.78 -8.98 24.63
C VAL A 173 -2.05 -10.15 23.68
N ALA A 174 -1.65 -10.05 22.40
CA ALA A 174 -1.90 -11.11 21.42
C ALA A 174 -1.27 -12.46 21.81
N GLY A 175 -0.04 -12.43 22.33
CA GLY A 175 0.67 -13.63 22.81
C GLY A 175 0.20 -14.15 24.18
N GLY A 176 -0.71 -13.45 24.87
CA GLY A 176 -1.17 -13.82 26.22
C GLY A 176 -0.14 -13.54 27.33
N LYS A 177 0.88 -12.73 27.03
CA LYS A 177 1.87 -12.27 28.01
C LYS A 177 1.29 -11.23 28.96
N LEU A 178 0.48 -10.32 28.42
CA LEU A 178 -0.15 -9.23 29.15
C LEU A 178 -1.66 -9.44 29.22
N GLY A 179 -2.11 -9.96 30.37
CA GLY A 179 -3.52 -10.19 30.68
C GLY A 179 -4.11 -11.46 30.07
N ASP A 180 -5.30 -11.83 30.53
CA ASP A 180 -6.04 -13.01 30.07
C ASP A 180 -7.28 -12.60 29.26
N TRP A 181 -7.30 -12.99 27.99
CA TRP A 181 -8.45 -12.89 27.11
C TRP A 181 -9.04 -14.26 26.72
N GLY A 182 -8.53 -15.34 27.30
CA GLY A 182 -9.00 -16.71 27.11
C GLY A 182 -8.31 -17.46 25.95
N GLY A 183 -7.10 -17.06 25.56
CA GLY A 183 -6.33 -17.72 24.51
C GLY A 183 -5.01 -17.01 24.19
N THR A 184 -4.33 -17.50 23.14
CA THR A 184 -3.17 -16.85 22.51
C THR A 184 -3.35 -16.84 21.00
N CYS A 185 -2.85 -15.81 20.33
CA CYS A 185 -2.91 -15.70 18.88
C CYS A 185 -1.92 -16.69 18.25
N GLY A 186 -2.31 -17.31 17.14
CA GLY A 186 -1.45 -18.28 16.46
C GLY A 186 -0.37 -17.63 15.61
N VAL A 187 -0.73 -16.56 14.90
CA VAL A 187 0.09 -15.92 13.87
C VAL A 187 0.00 -14.39 13.97
N PHE A 188 1.15 -13.72 13.89
CA PHE A 188 1.25 -12.26 13.91
C PHE A 188 2.11 -11.74 12.76
N VAL A 189 1.53 -10.94 11.86
CA VAL A 189 2.27 -10.28 10.78
C VAL A 189 2.38 -8.80 11.08
N HIS A 190 3.60 -8.30 11.25
CA HIS A 190 3.87 -6.89 11.46
C HIS A 190 4.21 -6.16 10.16
N THR A 191 3.56 -5.03 9.89
CA THR A 191 3.95 -4.14 8.80
C THR A 191 5.03 -3.17 9.27
N SER A 192 6.27 -3.52 8.93
CA SER A 192 7.46 -2.70 9.05
C SER A 192 7.61 -1.76 7.85
N SER A 193 8.83 -1.35 7.50
CA SER A 193 9.13 -0.45 6.39
C SER A 193 10.48 -0.81 5.77
N ALA A 194 10.63 -0.70 4.45
CA ALA A 194 11.95 -0.84 3.81
C ALA A 194 12.93 0.28 4.24
N SER A 195 12.44 1.35 4.87
CA SER A 195 13.28 2.44 5.40
C SER A 195 14.13 2.05 6.61
N VAL A 196 13.88 0.90 7.25
CA VAL A 196 14.64 0.45 8.44
C VAL A 196 16.14 0.22 8.17
N VAL A 197 16.55 0.12 6.91
CA VAL A 197 17.94 -0.04 6.47
C VAL A 197 18.49 1.19 5.71
N HIS A 198 17.75 2.30 5.67
CA HIS A 198 18.12 3.49 4.89
C HIS A 198 18.51 4.65 5.80
N ASP A 199 19.71 5.19 5.58
CA ASP A 199 20.26 6.34 6.31
C ASP A 199 19.77 7.71 5.77
N GLY A 200 19.01 7.69 4.68
CA GLY A 200 18.55 8.89 3.99
C GLY A 200 19.57 9.48 3.02
N GLU A 201 20.77 8.91 2.90
CA GLU A 201 21.93 9.46 2.20
C GLU A 201 22.53 8.53 1.13
N SER A 202 22.67 7.26 1.47
CA SER A 202 23.37 6.27 0.67
C SER A 202 22.42 5.63 -0.33
N ASP A 203 22.95 5.28 -1.50
CA ASP A 203 22.20 4.49 -2.46
C ASP A 203 21.93 3.09 -1.91
N LEU A 204 20.71 2.60 -2.12
CA LEU A 204 20.32 1.21 -1.92
C LEU A 204 19.97 0.61 -3.27
N ILE A 205 20.89 -0.22 -3.75
CA ILE A 205 20.80 -0.87 -5.06
C ILE A 205 20.50 -2.35 -4.82
N ASN A 206 19.28 -2.77 -5.12
CA ASN A 206 18.80 -4.13 -4.92
C ASN A 206 19.02 -4.63 -3.47
N ALA A 207 18.81 -3.76 -2.49
CA ALA A 207 19.07 -4.07 -1.08
C ALA A 207 18.12 -5.16 -0.56
N ASP A 208 18.64 -6.12 0.20
CA ASP A 208 17.87 -7.20 0.81
C ASP A 208 17.91 -7.13 2.34
N GLU A 209 17.32 -8.12 3.01
CA GLU A 209 17.16 -8.12 4.46
C GLU A 209 18.46 -8.38 5.23
N ARG A 210 19.59 -8.63 4.54
CA ARG A 210 20.92 -8.74 5.16
C ARG A 210 21.54 -7.37 5.46
N TYR A 211 21.01 -6.30 4.87
CA TYR A 211 21.44 -4.95 5.19
C TYR A 211 21.19 -4.65 6.68
N PRO A 212 22.15 -3.99 7.36
CA PRO A 212 22.00 -3.68 8.78
C PRO A 212 20.92 -2.63 9.01
N TYR A 213 20.30 -2.69 10.18
CA TYR A 213 19.41 -1.62 10.64
C TYR A 213 20.15 -0.30 10.76
N VAL A 214 19.51 0.79 10.35
CA VAL A 214 19.98 2.15 10.63
C VAL A 214 19.24 2.69 11.85
N CYS A 215 19.89 2.60 13.01
CA CYS A 215 19.32 2.95 14.31
C CYS A 215 20.44 3.34 15.31
N PRO A 216 20.47 4.58 15.85
CA PRO A 216 19.52 5.67 15.59
C PRO A 216 19.58 6.15 14.13
N ASN A 217 18.47 6.65 13.61
CA ASN A 217 18.43 7.18 12.25
C ASN A 217 18.81 8.67 12.25
N PRO A 218 19.81 9.11 11.47
CA PRO A 218 20.29 10.49 11.52
C PRO A 218 19.32 11.51 10.93
N ARG A 219 18.31 11.08 10.17
CA ARG A 219 17.44 11.96 9.36
C ARG A 219 15.96 11.84 9.68
N GLU A 220 15.50 10.64 10.01
CA GLU A 220 14.07 10.36 10.09
C GLU A 220 13.75 9.44 11.29
N TYR A 221 13.15 10.03 12.33
CA TYR A 221 12.76 9.29 13.53
C TYR A 221 11.70 8.20 13.25
N TYR A 222 10.82 8.41 12.26
CA TYR A 222 9.86 7.37 11.84
C TYR A 222 10.56 6.03 11.52
N SER A 223 11.63 6.07 10.74
CA SER A 223 12.42 4.87 10.38
C SER A 223 13.01 4.18 11.61
N GLU A 224 13.50 4.95 12.58
CA GLU A 224 13.97 4.41 13.87
C GLU A 224 12.85 3.70 14.63
N THR A 225 11.66 4.31 14.73
CA THR A 225 10.53 3.65 15.40
C THR A 225 10.09 2.35 14.71
N LYS A 226 10.26 2.25 13.38
CA LYS A 226 10.00 1.01 12.63
C LYS A 226 11.06 -0.06 12.90
N VAL A 227 12.33 0.32 13.10
CA VAL A 227 13.38 -0.64 13.53
C VAL A 227 13.00 -1.26 14.88
N HIS A 228 12.59 -0.44 15.85
CA HIS A 228 12.20 -0.93 17.17
C HIS A 228 10.97 -1.84 17.11
N ALA A 229 9.93 -1.44 16.38
CA ALA A 229 8.71 -2.23 16.20
C ALA A 229 8.99 -3.59 15.54
N GLU A 230 9.83 -3.61 14.51
CA GLU A 230 10.24 -4.84 13.83
C GLU A 230 11.01 -5.78 14.76
N LYS A 231 11.99 -5.25 15.52
CA LYS A 231 12.73 -6.05 16.50
C LYS A 231 11.81 -6.67 17.54
N LEU A 232 10.87 -5.90 18.10
CA LEU A 232 9.87 -6.42 19.04
C LEU A 232 9.05 -7.58 18.45
N ALA A 233 8.59 -7.44 17.20
CA ALA A 233 7.83 -8.48 16.53
C ALA A 233 8.66 -9.76 16.34
N LEU A 234 9.90 -9.64 15.83
CA LEU A 234 10.78 -10.79 15.60
C LEU A 234 11.24 -11.44 16.92
N GLU A 235 11.49 -10.64 17.96
CA GLU A 235 11.86 -11.14 19.29
C GLU A 235 10.70 -11.87 19.97
N ALA A 236 9.44 -11.59 19.66
CA ALA A 236 8.30 -12.31 20.22
C ALA A 236 8.09 -13.71 19.58
N ASN A 237 8.77 -14.01 18.47
CA ASN A 237 8.56 -15.24 17.72
C ASN A 237 8.80 -16.51 18.54
N ASP A 238 7.82 -17.40 18.56
CA ASP A 238 7.88 -18.75 19.14
C ASP A 238 8.37 -18.80 20.60
N LYS A 239 8.16 -17.70 21.33
CA LYS A 239 8.53 -17.64 22.74
C LYS A 239 7.42 -18.22 23.64
N PRO A 240 7.79 -18.98 24.69
CA PRO A 240 6.81 -19.52 25.65
C PRO A 240 5.98 -18.45 26.35
N ASP A 241 6.56 -17.29 26.69
CA ASP A 241 5.84 -16.17 27.31
C ASP A 241 4.86 -15.46 26.37
N TYR A 242 4.96 -15.71 25.06
CA TYR A 242 3.99 -15.27 24.03
C TYR A 242 3.15 -16.44 23.50
N GLY A 243 3.05 -17.55 24.24
CA GLY A 243 2.19 -18.67 23.88
C GLY A 243 2.57 -19.39 22.58
N HIS A 244 3.86 -19.37 22.23
CA HIS A 244 4.38 -19.91 20.95
C HIS A 244 3.70 -19.29 19.71
N MET A 245 3.34 -18.01 19.79
CA MET A 245 2.86 -17.22 18.66
C MET A 245 3.97 -17.12 17.60
N LEU A 246 3.65 -17.43 16.34
CA LEU A 246 4.57 -17.28 15.22
C LEU A 246 4.46 -15.88 14.65
N THR A 247 5.60 -15.20 14.49
CA THR A 247 5.62 -13.80 14.05
C THR A 247 6.52 -13.61 12.83
N CYS A 248 6.23 -12.62 12.00
CA CYS A 248 7.15 -12.13 10.99
C CYS A 248 6.95 -10.63 10.74
N ALA A 249 7.89 -10.02 10.02
CA ALA A 249 7.79 -8.62 9.61
C ALA A 249 7.85 -8.48 8.08
N VAL A 250 7.01 -7.61 7.53
CA VAL A 250 7.00 -7.28 6.10
C VAL A 250 7.38 -5.81 5.95
N ARG A 251 8.30 -5.50 5.04
CA ARG A 251 8.90 -4.18 4.79
C ARG A 251 8.47 -3.66 3.40
N PRO A 252 7.35 -2.95 3.27
CA PRO A 252 6.94 -2.36 2.01
C PRO A 252 7.90 -1.25 1.57
N ALA A 253 8.15 -1.17 0.25
CA ALA A 253 8.91 -0.09 -0.36
C ALA A 253 8.00 0.79 -1.24
N GLY A 254 7.84 2.07 -0.88
CA GLY A 254 7.14 3.06 -1.70
C GLY A 254 5.70 2.67 -2.05
N ILE A 255 4.82 2.53 -1.05
CA ILE A 255 3.43 2.13 -1.28
C ILE A 255 2.72 3.19 -2.13
N VAL A 256 2.11 2.78 -3.24
CA VAL A 256 1.34 3.63 -4.17
C VAL A 256 0.04 2.95 -4.56
N GLY A 257 -0.93 3.72 -5.05
CA GLY A 257 -2.22 3.19 -5.49
C GLY A 257 -3.39 3.98 -4.96
N GLU A 258 -4.58 3.40 -5.05
CA GLU A 258 -5.81 4.00 -4.58
C GLU A 258 -5.75 4.26 -3.06
N GLY A 259 -5.95 5.50 -2.64
CA GLY A 259 -5.97 5.99 -1.26
C GLY A 259 -4.65 6.62 -0.83
N ASP A 260 -3.62 6.59 -1.67
CA ASP A 260 -2.34 7.20 -1.36
C ASP A 260 -2.45 8.74 -1.44
N ARG A 261 -2.55 9.39 -0.27
CA ARG A 261 -2.67 10.85 -0.17
C ARG A 261 -1.36 11.56 0.18
N ALA A 262 -0.43 10.86 0.82
CA ALA A 262 0.78 11.45 1.40
C ALA A 262 2.08 10.75 0.97
N GLY A 263 1.99 9.60 0.30
CA GLY A 263 3.10 8.90 -0.33
C GLY A 263 3.41 9.45 -1.71
N PHE A 264 4.13 8.65 -2.49
CA PHE A 264 4.69 9.07 -3.77
C PHE A 264 3.60 9.44 -4.78
N SER A 265 2.62 8.56 -5.02
CA SER A 265 1.57 8.82 -6.01
C SER A 265 0.68 9.99 -5.61
N GLY A 266 0.29 10.09 -4.33
CA GLY A 266 -0.49 11.21 -3.83
C GLY A 266 0.23 12.55 -3.90
N GLY A 267 1.52 12.58 -3.54
CA GLY A 267 2.36 13.78 -3.59
C GLY A 267 2.57 14.29 -5.01
N ILE A 268 2.83 13.39 -5.96
CA ILE A 268 2.97 13.72 -7.38
C ILE A 268 1.64 14.17 -7.98
N LEU A 269 0.52 13.48 -7.70
CA LEU A 269 -0.81 13.88 -8.20
C LEU A 269 -1.25 15.24 -7.64
N ARG A 270 -0.98 15.51 -6.36
CA ARG A 270 -1.20 16.84 -5.78
C ARG A 270 -0.35 17.91 -6.45
N THR A 271 0.89 17.60 -6.81
CA THR A 271 1.74 18.52 -7.56
C THR A 271 1.18 18.75 -8.96
N ALA A 272 0.71 17.68 -9.61
CA ALA A 272 0.02 17.75 -10.89
C ALA A 272 -1.22 18.66 -10.82
N SER A 273 -2.02 18.61 -9.76
CA SER A 273 -3.26 19.39 -9.68
C SER A 273 -3.03 20.90 -9.51
N VAL A 274 -2.00 21.32 -8.76
CA VAL A 274 -1.82 22.74 -8.39
C VAL A 274 -0.63 23.45 -9.04
N ALA A 275 0.40 22.73 -9.49
CA ALA A 275 1.63 23.37 -9.97
C ALA A 275 1.46 23.98 -11.37
N PRO A 276 2.13 25.12 -11.67
CA PRO A 276 2.19 25.66 -13.02
C PRO A 276 2.99 24.71 -13.94
N GLY A 277 2.62 24.66 -15.21
CA GLY A 277 3.16 23.67 -16.16
C GLY A 277 4.69 23.67 -16.27
N TRP A 278 5.34 24.84 -16.21
CA TRP A 278 6.80 24.95 -16.26
C TRP A 278 7.50 24.22 -15.09
N GLN A 279 6.87 24.16 -13.91
CA GLN A 279 7.43 23.49 -12.74
C GLN A 279 7.47 21.97 -12.92
N LEU A 280 6.52 21.40 -13.66
CA LEU A 280 6.46 19.96 -13.95
C LEU A 280 7.58 19.49 -14.90
N HIS A 281 8.28 20.42 -15.55
CA HIS A 281 9.40 20.15 -16.43
C HIS A 281 10.76 20.26 -15.71
N ILE A 282 10.78 20.55 -14.41
CA ILE A 282 12.02 20.56 -13.63
C ILE A 282 12.38 19.14 -13.24
N GLN A 283 13.58 18.72 -13.59
CA GLN A 283 14.20 17.48 -13.13
C GLN A 283 15.39 17.82 -12.24
N ILE A 284 15.59 17.07 -11.16
CA ILE A 284 16.76 17.22 -10.30
C ILE A 284 17.70 16.04 -10.52
N GLY A 285 18.96 16.33 -10.81
CA GLY A 285 19.96 15.32 -11.13
C GLY A 285 19.79 14.70 -12.52
N SER A 286 20.61 13.69 -12.80
CA SER A 286 20.65 12.95 -14.08
C SER A 286 19.34 12.26 -14.43
N GLY A 287 18.55 11.90 -13.42
CA GLY A 287 17.26 11.23 -13.58
C GLY A 287 17.34 9.74 -13.92
N ASP A 288 18.53 9.16 -13.81
CA ASP A 288 18.84 7.73 -13.94
C ASP A 288 18.63 6.95 -12.62
N ASN A 289 18.14 7.61 -11.58
CA ASN A 289 17.93 7.01 -10.28
C ASN A 289 16.69 6.08 -10.27
N LEU A 290 16.95 4.81 -9.98
CA LEU A 290 15.91 3.78 -9.84
C LEU A 290 15.29 3.82 -8.44
N PHE A 291 13.97 3.75 -8.38
CA PHE A 291 13.20 3.85 -7.16
C PHE A 291 12.07 2.80 -7.14
N ASP A 292 11.85 2.17 -5.99
CA ASP A 292 10.73 1.24 -5.81
C ASP A 292 9.41 1.97 -5.56
N ASN A 293 8.42 1.64 -6.38
CA ASN A 293 7.02 1.92 -6.12
C ASN A 293 6.26 0.59 -6.09
N THR A 294 5.52 0.33 -5.02
CA THR A 294 4.80 -0.94 -4.82
C THR A 294 3.32 -0.69 -4.74
N TYR A 295 2.57 -1.32 -5.64
CA TYR A 295 1.12 -1.19 -5.65
C TYR A 295 0.51 -1.71 -4.34
N VAL A 296 -0.42 -0.95 -3.74
CA VAL A 296 -0.95 -1.20 -2.39
C VAL A 296 -1.53 -2.61 -2.23
N HIS A 297 -2.26 -3.13 -3.22
CA HIS A 297 -2.80 -4.50 -3.12
C HIS A 297 -1.72 -5.58 -3.36
N ASN A 298 -0.61 -5.26 -4.02
CA ASN A 298 0.56 -6.15 -4.04
C ASN A 298 1.27 -6.17 -2.68
N VAL A 299 1.25 -5.08 -1.90
CA VAL A 299 1.71 -5.08 -0.51
C VAL A 299 0.82 -5.97 0.35
N VAL A 300 -0.51 -5.79 0.25
CA VAL A 300 -1.49 -6.62 0.95
C VAL A 300 -1.30 -8.09 0.59
N TYR A 301 -1.10 -8.42 -0.68
CA TYR A 301 -0.84 -9.79 -1.09
C TYR A 301 0.43 -10.36 -0.46
N GLY A 302 1.49 -9.57 -0.31
CA GLY A 302 2.69 -9.97 0.44
C GLY A 302 2.40 -10.28 1.91
N LEU A 303 1.64 -9.42 2.60
CA LEU A 303 1.19 -9.66 3.98
C LEU A 303 0.38 -10.95 4.11
N LEU A 304 -0.55 -11.20 3.19
CA LEU A 304 -1.39 -12.39 3.18
C LEU A 304 -0.63 -13.67 2.81
N CYS A 305 0.41 -13.58 1.97
CA CYS A 305 1.32 -14.70 1.69
C CYS A 305 2.14 -15.06 2.93
N ALA A 306 2.64 -14.06 3.67
CA ALA A 306 3.34 -14.28 4.92
C ALA A 306 2.43 -14.92 5.98
N ALA A 307 1.20 -14.41 6.16
CA ALA A 307 0.23 -14.99 7.09
C ALA A 307 -0.12 -16.45 6.76
N ASP A 308 -0.33 -16.76 5.47
CA ASP A 308 -0.63 -18.12 5.01
C ASP A 308 0.52 -19.10 5.24
N ALA A 309 1.76 -18.65 5.01
CA ALA A 309 2.95 -19.45 5.29
C ALA A 309 3.09 -19.74 6.79
N LEU A 310 2.88 -18.74 7.65
CA LEU A 310 2.90 -18.93 9.10
C LEU A 310 1.79 -19.86 9.60
N LEU A 311 0.57 -19.75 9.05
CA LEU A 311 -0.52 -20.68 9.35
C LEU A 311 -0.17 -22.11 8.93
N THR A 312 0.48 -22.27 7.77
CA THR A 312 0.95 -23.56 7.27
C THR A 312 2.01 -24.16 8.20
N THR A 313 2.98 -23.36 8.64
CA THR A 313 4.00 -23.76 9.63
C THR A 313 3.36 -24.17 10.95
N ARG A 314 2.40 -23.39 11.45
CA ARG A 314 1.67 -23.72 12.69
C ARG A 314 0.94 -25.05 12.57
N ALA A 315 0.16 -25.25 11.50
CA ALA A 315 -0.57 -26.50 11.27
C ALA A 315 0.39 -27.70 11.14
N ARG A 316 1.53 -27.49 10.47
CA ARG A 316 2.60 -28.50 10.33
C ARG A 316 3.15 -28.91 11.70
N ARG A 317 3.51 -27.96 12.56
CA ARG A 317 3.99 -28.19 13.94
C ARG A 317 2.95 -28.93 14.78
N GLN A 318 1.67 -28.50 14.74
CA GLN A 318 0.57 -29.15 15.44
C GLN A 318 0.35 -30.60 15.00
N SER A 319 0.63 -30.92 13.73
CA SER A 319 0.58 -32.30 13.21
C SER A 319 1.81 -33.15 13.51
N GLY A 320 2.78 -32.65 14.28
CA GLY A 320 4.00 -33.38 14.67
C GLY A 320 4.98 -33.61 13.51
N LYS A 321 4.89 -32.84 12.43
CA LYS A 321 5.81 -32.94 11.28
C LYS A 321 7.14 -32.23 11.57
N ALA A 322 8.18 -32.60 10.82
CA ALA A 322 9.52 -32.03 10.96
C ALA A 322 9.53 -30.50 10.74
N ILE A 323 10.36 -29.80 11.51
CA ILE A 323 10.58 -28.35 11.42
C ILE A 323 11.15 -28.01 10.03
N GLU A 324 10.78 -26.84 9.51
CA GLU A 324 11.28 -26.27 8.25
C GLU A 324 12.79 -25.99 8.31
N LEU A 325 13.44 -26.01 7.15
CA LEU A 325 14.84 -25.60 7.04
C LEU A 325 14.95 -24.08 7.25
N ASP A 326 16.06 -23.60 7.82
CA ASP A 326 16.25 -22.16 8.10
C ASP A 326 16.08 -21.27 6.86
N HIS A 327 16.40 -21.77 5.66
CA HIS A 327 16.26 -21.03 4.41
C HIS A 327 14.84 -21.07 3.82
N GLU A 328 13.96 -21.91 4.35
CA GLU A 328 12.53 -22.01 4.02
C GLU A 328 11.66 -21.31 5.07
N ARG A 329 12.18 -21.12 6.29
CA ARG A 329 11.46 -20.57 7.44
C ARG A 329 10.90 -19.16 7.19
N VAL A 330 9.65 -18.95 7.60
CA VAL A 330 8.98 -17.63 7.55
C VAL A 330 8.83 -17.00 8.94
N ASP A 331 8.65 -17.82 9.98
CA ASP A 331 8.57 -17.33 11.36
C ASP A 331 9.93 -16.80 11.84
N GLY A 332 9.90 -15.70 12.59
CA GLY A 332 11.08 -15.00 13.10
C GLY A 332 11.86 -14.19 12.06
N GLU A 333 11.32 -14.02 10.84
CA GLU A 333 12.05 -13.39 9.74
C GLU A 333 11.39 -12.09 9.26
N ALA A 334 12.21 -11.17 8.73
CA ALA A 334 11.77 -10.00 7.99
C ALA A 334 11.80 -10.23 6.47
N PHE A 335 10.93 -9.54 5.74
CA PHE A 335 10.75 -9.67 4.29
C PHE A 335 10.47 -8.33 3.61
N ASN A 336 11.27 -7.95 2.62
CA ASN A 336 10.96 -6.85 1.72
C ASN A 336 9.80 -7.24 0.79
N VAL A 337 8.85 -6.32 0.60
CA VAL A 337 7.79 -6.46 -0.39
C VAL A 337 7.86 -5.30 -1.38
N THR A 338 8.07 -5.64 -2.66
CA THR A 338 8.23 -4.69 -3.77
C THR A 338 7.41 -5.14 -4.97
N ASN A 339 7.22 -4.26 -5.96
CA ASN A 339 6.56 -4.62 -7.22
C ASN A 339 7.45 -5.43 -8.17
N ASP A 340 8.69 -5.74 -7.78
CA ASP A 340 9.73 -6.38 -8.64
C ASP A 340 9.94 -5.63 -9.98
N GLN A 341 9.68 -4.32 -9.98
CA GLN A 341 9.69 -3.42 -11.15
C GLN A 341 10.26 -2.05 -10.75
N PRO A 342 11.53 -1.94 -10.32
CA PRO A 342 12.14 -0.65 -10.05
C PRO A 342 12.11 0.21 -11.31
N ALA A 343 11.69 1.47 -11.18
CA ALA A 343 11.54 2.39 -12.29
C ALA A 343 12.27 3.69 -12.01
N TYR A 344 12.62 4.44 -13.06
CA TYR A 344 13.23 5.75 -12.87
C TYR A 344 12.25 6.67 -12.14
N PHE A 345 12.73 7.35 -11.10
CA PHE A 345 11.92 8.23 -10.25
C PHE A 345 11.18 9.29 -11.09
N TRP A 346 11.91 9.91 -12.03
CA TRP A 346 11.38 10.97 -12.85
C TRP A 346 10.45 10.46 -13.97
N ASP A 347 10.68 9.26 -14.51
CA ASP A 347 9.73 8.66 -15.45
C ASP A 347 8.41 8.30 -14.77
N SER A 348 8.47 7.76 -13.56
CA SER A 348 7.27 7.50 -12.74
C SER A 348 6.49 8.78 -12.46
N SER A 349 7.20 9.87 -12.13
CA SER A 349 6.60 11.19 -11.90
C SER A 349 5.94 11.74 -13.16
N ARG A 350 6.63 11.69 -14.31
CA ARG A 350 6.11 12.14 -15.61
C ARG A 350 4.92 11.31 -16.06
N TYR A 351 4.95 10.00 -15.84
CA TYR A 351 3.82 9.12 -16.12
C TYR A 351 2.58 9.58 -15.36
N LEU A 352 2.68 9.78 -14.04
CA LEU A 352 1.58 10.29 -13.23
C LEU A 352 1.08 11.67 -13.69
N TYR A 353 1.97 12.61 -14.02
CA TYR A 353 1.59 13.91 -14.58
C TYR A 353 0.81 13.78 -15.89
N SER A 354 1.31 12.97 -16.82
CA SER A 354 0.65 12.75 -18.12
C SER A 354 -0.72 12.12 -17.95
N ARG A 355 -0.85 11.12 -17.08
CA ARG A 355 -2.12 10.44 -16.76
C ARG A 355 -3.08 11.38 -16.05
N TYR A 356 -2.58 12.27 -15.19
CA TYR A 356 -3.41 13.32 -14.60
C TYR A 356 -3.99 14.27 -15.67
N GLY A 357 -3.38 14.35 -16.86
CA GLY A 357 -3.81 15.21 -17.97
C GLY A 357 -2.95 16.46 -18.14
N ARG A 358 -1.71 16.45 -17.63
CA ARG A 358 -0.73 17.50 -17.88
C ARG A 358 0.10 17.17 -19.12
N ASP A 359 0.34 18.17 -19.95
CA ASP A 359 1.27 18.06 -21.07
C ASP A 359 2.71 18.13 -20.55
N ILE A 360 3.46 17.05 -20.77
CA ILE A 360 4.86 16.92 -20.38
C ILE A 360 5.66 16.67 -21.64
N ASN A 361 6.38 17.70 -22.08
CA ASN A 361 7.28 17.60 -23.21
C ASN A 361 8.71 17.31 -22.72
N THR A 362 9.25 16.15 -23.10
CA THR A 362 10.59 15.72 -22.71
C THR A 362 11.70 16.65 -23.20
N ASP A 363 11.51 17.33 -24.33
CA ASP A 363 12.49 18.28 -24.89
C ASP A 363 12.57 19.58 -24.08
N LYS A 364 11.54 19.87 -23.26
CA LYS A 364 11.48 21.06 -22.39
C LYS A 364 11.94 20.77 -20.97
N ILE A 365 12.45 19.57 -20.70
CA ILE A 365 12.92 19.21 -19.35
C ILE A 365 14.14 20.07 -19.01
N TRP A 366 14.01 20.83 -17.92
CA TRP A 366 15.10 21.60 -17.36
C TRP A 366 15.76 20.79 -16.24
N VAL A 367 16.97 20.32 -16.51
CA VAL A 367 17.76 19.54 -15.55
C VAL A 367 18.52 20.48 -14.62
N LEU A 368 18.15 20.46 -13.35
CA LEU A 368 18.83 21.14 -12.26
C LEU A 368 19.91 20.21 -11.68
N PRO A 369 21.21 20.55 -11.77
CA PRO A 369 22.27 19.75 -11.17
C PRO A 369 22.05 19.55 -9.68
N SER A 370 22.31 18.33 -9.18
CA SER A 370 22.02 17.93 -7.79
C SER A 370 22.69 18.85 -6.75
N GLY A 371 23.94 19.27 -6.99
CA GLY A 371 24.65 20.20 -6.11
C GLY A 371 23.98 21.58 -6.01
N LEU A 372 23.47 22.11 -7.13
CA LEU A 372 22.73 23.37 -7.15
C LEU A 372 21.36 23.22 -6.48
N ALA A 373 20.65 22.12 -6.75
CA ALA A 373 19.39 21.80 -6.08
C ALA A 373 19.55 21.67 -4.57
N TYR A 374 20.66 21.07 -4.11
CA TYR A 374 20.96 20.92 -2.69
C TYR A 374 21.22 22.28 -2.03
N ALA A 375 21.93 23.18 -2.71
CA ALA A 375 22.13 24.56 -2.25
C ALA A 375 20.79 25.33 -2.18
N VAL A 376 19.91 25.17 -3.18
CA VAL A 376 18.56 25.74 -3.18
C VAL A 376 17.72 25.17 -2.03
N GLY A 377 17.79 23.86 -1.77
CA GLY A 377 17.14 23.21 -0.64
C GLY A 377 17.61 23.74 0.71
N ALA A 378 18.93 23.95 0.88
CA ALA A 378 19.50 24.52 2.09
C ALA A 378 19.07 25.98 2.32
N ALA A 379 19.01 26.78 1.26
CA ALA A 379 18.51 28.15 1.31
C ALA A 379 17.01 28.19 1.66
N ALA A 380 16.22 27.29 1.07
CA ALA A 380 14.80 27.14 1.37
C ALA A 380 14.56 26.74 2.83
N GLU A 381 15.33 25.80 3.38
CA GLU A 381 15.27 25.43 4.80
C GLU A 381 15.57 26.62 5.71
N THR A 382 16.60 27.40 5.38
CA THR A 382 17.00 28.57 6.17
C THR A 382 15.92 29.64 6.15
N PHE A 383 15.33 29.90 4.98
CA PHE A 383 14.20 30.83 4.85
C PHE A 383 12.94 30.32 5.57
N ASN A 384 12.63 29.03 5.48
CA ASN A 384 11.52 28.38 6.17
C ASN A 384 11.66 28.45 7.69
N TRP A 385 12.87 28.21 8.20
CA TRP A 385 13.21 28.35 9.61
C TRP A 385 13.06 29.80 10.10
N LEU A 386 13.60 30.77 9.35
CA LEU A 386 13.45 32.20 9.67
C LEU A 386 12.00 32.70 9.59
N SER A 387 11.18 32.13 8.72
CA SER A 387 9.78 32.56 8.50
C SER A 387 8.74 31.73 9.27
N GLY A 388 9.15 30.70 9.99
CA GLY A 388 8.24 29.76 10.68
C GLY A 388 7.36 28.92 9.74
N ARG A 389 7.66 28.89 8.44
CA ARG A 389 6.89 28.16 7.42
C ARG A 389 7.47 26.76 7.21
N LYS A 390 6.62 25.75 7.08
CA LYS A 390 7.04 24.42 6.60
C LYS A 390 7.01 24.39 5.07
N GLY A 391 8.13 24.65 4.43
CA GLY A 391 8.25 24.54 2.97
C GLY A 391 8.48 23.11 2.50
N LYS A 392 7.97 22.78 1.31
CA LYS A 392 8.03 21.42 0.74
C LYS A 392 9.37 21.06 0.09
N LEU A 393 10.17 22.05 -0.30
CA LEU A 393 11.51 21.82 -0.83
C LEU A 393 12.52 21.94 0.30
N ASN A 394 13.21 20.83 0.58
CA ASN A 394 14.31 20.78 1.53
C ASN A 394 15.41 19.84 0.98
N ARG A 395 16.56 19.79 1.65
CA ARG A 395 17.71 18.96 1.23
C ARG A 395 17.34 17.49 1.17
N GLN A 396 16.48 17.02 2.07
CA GLN A 396 16.03 15.64 2.10
C GLN A 396 15.19 15.28 0.86
N THR A 397 14.27 16.17 0.44
CA THR A 397 13.45 15.95 -0.77
C THR A 397 14.32 15.93 -2.02
N VAL A 398 15.30 16.84 -2.11
CA VAL A 398 16.28 16.88 -3.21
C VAL A 398 17.08 15.58 -3.27
N LYS A 399 17.54 15.09 -2.11
CA LYS A 399 18.30 13.85 -2.02
C LYS A 399 17.46 12.65 -2.43
N TYR A 400 16.25 12.51 -1.91
CA TYR A 400 15.33 11.42 -2.31
C TYR A 400 15.00 11.42 -3.81
N ALA A 401 14.98 12.59 -4.46
CA ALA A 401 14.76 12.69 -5.90
C ALA A 401 15.97 12.25 -6.75
N CYS A 402 17.15 12.04 -6.16
CA CYS A 402 18.39 11.72 -6.87
C CYS A 402 19.01 10.36 -6.51
N ILE A 403 18.68 9.77 -5.36
CA ILE A 403 19.29 8.50 -4.92
C ILE A 403 18.66 7.29 -5.60
N HIS A 404 19.47 6.26 -5.82
CA HIS A 404 18.97 4.93 -6.13
C HIS A 404 18.44 4.29 -4.85
N ARG A 405 17.17 3.87 -4.85
CA ARG A 405 16.54 3.28 -3.68
C ARG A 405 15.54 2.21 -4.08
N TYR A 406 16.05 0.99 -4.27
CA TYR A 406 15.24 -0.17 -4.58
C TYR A 406 15.78 -1.44 -3.91
N TYR A 407 14.89 -2.39 -3.70
CA TYR A 407 15.05 -3.52 -2.80
C TYR A 407 14.70 -4.83 -3.49
N SER A 408 15.38 -5.91 -3.11
CA SER A 408 15.02 -7.26 -3.53
C SER A 408 13.89 -7.80 -2.67
N CYS A 409 12.84 -8.33 -3.31
CA CYS A 409 11.80 -9.13 -2.65
C CYS A 409 12.00 -10.65 -2.81
N GLU A 410 13.18 -11.08 -3.29
CA GLU A 410 13.49 -12.47 -3.61
C GLU A 410 13.25 -13.44 -2.44
N LYS A 411 13.57 -13.01 -1.21
CA LYS A 411 13.34 -13.80 0.00
C LYS A 411 11.84 -14.09 0.21
N LEU A 412 10.99 -13.07 0.08
CA LEU A 412 9.53 -13.22 0.20
C LEU A 412 8.98 -14.13 -0.90
N ARG A 413 9.43 -13.94 -2.15
CA ARG A 413 9.03 -14.76 -3.29
C ARG A 413 9.37 -16.24 -3.09
N ARG A 414 10.60 -16.54 -2.69
CA ARG A 414 11.07 -17.92 -2.48
C ARG A 414 10.36 -18.63 -1.34
N ARG A 415 10.15 -17.95 -0.20
CA ARG A 415 9.62 -18.60 1.02
C ARG A 415 8.09 -18.63 1.10
N THR A 416 7.39 -17.75 0.39
CA THR A 416 5.92 -17.64 0.48
C THR A 416 5.19 -17.82 -0.86
N GLY A 417 5.93 -17.85 -1.97
CA GLY A 417 5.34 -17.87 -3.31
C GLY A 417 4.78 -16.50 -3.77
N TYR A 418 5.06 -15.43 -3.03
CA TYR A 418 4.69 -14.07 -3.43
C TYR A 418 5.16 -13.77 -4.86
N MET A 419 4.27 -13.16 -5.64
CA MET A 419 4.57 -12.55 -6.94
C MET A 419 3.65 -11.33 -7.10
N PRO A 420 4.18 -10.14 -7.46
CA PRO A 420 3.33 -8.98 -7.72
C PRO A 420 2.38 -9.29 -8.87
N ILE A 421 1.08 -9.03 -8.68
CA ILE A 421 0.02 -9.39 -9.63
C ILE A 421 -0.30 -8.22 -10.54
N VAL A 422 -0.31 -7.01 -9.97
CA VAL A 422 -0.63 -5.77 -10.70
C VAL A 422 0.67 -5.08 -11.10
N PRO A 423 0.90 -4.79 -12.39
CA PRO A 423 2.07 -4.04 -12.80
C PRO A 423 1.95 -2.57 -12.36
N ILE A 424 3.09 -1.90 -12.19
CA ILE A 424 3.13 -0.59 -11.53
C ILE A 424 2.46 0.53 -12.33
N ASP A 425 2.50 0.46 -13.66
CA ASP A 425 1.84 1.38 -14.58
C ASP A 425 0.31 1.37 -14.44
N GLU A 426 -0.26 0.17 -14.25
CA GLU A 426 -1.68 0.00 -13.90
C GLU A 426 -1.96 0.55 -12.49
N GLY A 427 -1.11 0.24 -11.51
CA GLY A 427 -1.26 0.74 -10.15
C GLY A 427 -1.31 2.28 -10.09
N PHE A 428 -0.44 2.95 -10.85
CA PHE A 428 -0.47 4.39 -11.03
C PHE A 428 -1.72 4.89 -11.74
N ALA A 429 -2.17 4.21 -12.80
CA ALA A 429 -3.38 4.60 -13.51
C ALA A 429 -4.63 4.53 -12.61
N ARG A 430 -4.71 3.50 -11.76
CA ARG A 430 -5.78 3.37 -10.75
C ARG A 430 -5.73 4.47 -9.70
N ALA A 431 -4.53 4.81 -9.21
CA ALA A 431 -4.33 5.94 -8.30
C ALA A 431 -4.81 7.27 -8.92
N VAL A 432 -4.47 7.53 -10.18
CA VAL A 432 -4.91 8.75 -10.89
C VAL A 432 -6.44 8.79 -11.00
N LYS A 433 -7.07 7.67 -11.35
CA LYS A 433 -8.53 7.59 -11.50
C LYS A 433 -9.24 7.93 -10.19
N GLU A 434 -8.88 7.27 -9.10
CA GLU A 434 -9.48 7.52 -7.79
C GLU A 434 -9.20 8.96 -7.30
N TYR A 435 -7.99 9.48 -7.51
CA TYR A 435 -7.65 10.86 -7.15
C TYR A 435 -8.57 11.88 -7.85
N LYS A 436 -8.82 11.71 -9.15
CA LYS A 436 -9.72 12.60 -9.91
C LYS A 436 -11.16 12.50 -9.44
N LEU A 437 -11.67 11.29 -9.20
CA LEU A 437 -13.02 11.10 -8.66
C LEU A 437 -13.18 11.81 -7.31
N HIS A 438 -12.17 11.69 -6.44
CA HIS A 438 -12.19 12.39 -5.16
C HIS A 438 -12.16 13.93 -5.29
N GLU A 439 -11.42 14.47 -6.27
CA GLU A 439 -11.45 15.91 -6.59
C GLU A 439 -12.83 16.36 -7.11
N GLU A 440 -13.53 15.52 -7.86
CA GLU A 440 -14.89 15.80 -8.36
C GLU A 440 -15.92 15.80 -7.23
N GLU A 441 -15.94 14.77 -6.38
CA GLU A 441 -16.79 14.68 -5.19
C GLU A 441 -16.59 15.89 -4.25
N THR A 442 -15.32 16.28 -4.04
CA THR A 442 -14.98 17.43 -3.19
C THR A 442 -15.51 18.73 -3.79
N ARG A 443 -15.41 18.90 -5.12
CA ARG A 443 -15.95 20.07 -5.83
C ARG A 443 -17.47 20.13 -5.74
N GLN A 444 -18.16 19.01 -5.91
CA GLN A 444 -19.61 18.92 -5.81
C GLN A 444 -20.10 19.27 -4.38
N THR A 445 -19.46 18.70 -3.36
CA THR A 445 -19.80 18.96 -1.95
C THR A 445 -19.57 20.42 -1.55
N GLN A 446 -18.48 21.04 -2.03
CA GLN A 446 -18.20 22.45 -1.78
C GLN A 446 -19.13 23.39 -2.57
N GLY A 447 -19.54 23.00 -3.78
CA GLY A 447 -20.52 23.73 -4.58
C GLY A 447 -21.89 23.78 -3.88
N GLN A 448 -22.38 22.64 -3.40
CA GLN A 448 -23.66 22.54 -2.68
C GLN A 448 -23.68 23.38 -1.39
N LYS A 449 -22.57 23.43 -0.64
CA LYS A 449 -22.43 24.26 0.58
C LYS A 449 -22.38 25.77 0.32
N LYS A 450 -22.14 26.21 -0.91
CA LYS A 450 -22.16 27.64 -1.29
C LYS A 450 -23.52 28.10 -1.82
N THR A 451 -24.43 27.16 -2.10
CA THR A 451 -25.78 27.43 -2.63
C THR A 451 -26.86 27.35 -1.54
N GLN A 452 -26.53 26.83 -0.36
CA GLN A 452 -27.29 26.97 0.88
C GLN A 452 -26.74 28.15 1.69
#